data_AF-A0A8B5WUD4-F1
#
_entry.id   AF-A0A8B5WUD4-F1
#
_cell.length_a   1.000
_cell.length_b   1.000
_cell.length_c   1.000
_cell.angle_alpha   90.00
_cell.angle_beta   90.00
_cell.angle_gamma   90.00
#
_symmetry.space_group_name_H-M   'P 1'
#
loop_
_entity.id
_entity.type
_entity.pdbx_description
1 polymer ?
#
loop_
_entity_poly.entity_id
_entity_poly.type
_entity_poly.pdbx_seq_one_letter_code
_entity_poly.pdbx_strand_id
1 'polypeptide(L)'
;MVVAEASFFLDIPGKVALLDWLERQGVILHELTVAELPAIRRTLQKYPDLAPDFTDAALVTLAGIHRINPIITVDVRDFSTDRLSDGRPFERLWL
;
A
#
# COMPACT_ATOMS: atom_id res chain seq x y z
N MET A 1 -6.57 5.11 -2.25
CA MET A 1 -5.48 5.90 -2.85
C MET A 1 -4.70 5.10 -3.89
N VAL A 2 -4.28 3.86 -3.59
CA VAL A 2 -3.62 2.96 -4.55
C VAL A 2 -4.35 2.85 -5.90
N VAL A 3 -5.68 2.71 -5.90
CA VAL A 3 -6.46 2.68 -7.16
C VAL A 3 -6.29 3.97 -7.97
N ALA A 4 -6.29 5.13 -7.32
CA ALA A 4 -6.12 6.42 -7.97
C ALA A 4 -4.69 6.59 -8.52
N GLU A 5 -3.69 6.14 -7.77
CA GLU A 5 -2.29 6.18 -8.17
C GLU A 5 -1.97 5.20 -9.30
N ALA A 6 -2.42 3.94 -9.21
CA ALA A 6 -2.34 2.99 -10.31
C ALA A 6 -3.01 3.54 -11.57
N SER A 7 -4.17 4.18 -11.42
CA SER A 7 -4.84 4.87 -12.53
C SER A 7 -4.00 6.01 -13.11
N PHE A 8 -3.23 6.75 -12.30
CA PHE A 8 -2.38 7.84 -12.79
C PHE A 8 -1.33 7.33 -13.79
N PHE A 9 -0.78 6.13 -13.58
CA PHE A 9 0.22 5.52 -14.46
C PHE A 9 -0.35 4.82 -15.71
N LEU A 10 -1.67 4.58 -15.75
CA LEU A 10 -2.32 3.86 -16.85
C LEU A 10 -2.88 4.82 -17.91
N ASP A 11 -2.90 4.35 -19.16
CA ASP A 11 -3.66 4.98 -20.23
C ASP A 11 -5.17 4.73 -20.07
N ILE A 12 -6.00 5.32 -20.94
CA ILE A 12 -7.47 5.19 -20.83
C ILE A 12 -7.93 3.71 -20.89
N PRO A 13 -7.47 2.87 -21.83
CA PRO A 13 -7.78 1.44 -21.82
C PRO A 13 -7.36 0.74 -20.53
N GLY A 14 -6.15 1.00 -20.02
CA GLY A 14 -5.66 0.41 -18.79
C GLY A 14 -6.49 0.80 -17.56
N LYS A 15 -6.92 2.07 -17.47
CA LYS A 15 -7.83 2.54 -16.41
C LYS A 15 -9.16 1.79 -16.43
N VAL A 16 -9.77 1.62 -17.60
CA VAL A 16 -11.04 0.89 -17.74
C VAL A 16 -10.84 -0.57 -17.31
N ALA A 17 -9.79 -1.23 -17.79
CA ALA A 17 -9.51 -2.62 -17.42
C ALA A 17 -9.26 -2.81 -15.91
N LEU A 18 -8.57 -1.87 -15.26
CA LEU A 18 -8.37 -1.89 -13.81
C LEU A 18 -9.72 -1.80 -13.07
N LEU A 19 -10.58 -0.85 -13.45
CA LEU A 19 -11.89 -0.68 -12.82
C LEU A 19 -12.80 -1.89 -13.04
N ASP A 20 -12.87 -2.42 -14.27
CA ASP A 20 -13.62 -3.64 -14.60
C ASP A 20 -13.17 -4.84 -13.75
N TRP A 21 -11.87 -4.95 -13.47
CA TRP A 21 -11.34 -6.02 -12.63
C TRP A 21 -11.70 -5.83 -11.15
N LEU A 22 -11.64 -4.60 -10.62
CA LEU A 22 -12.05 -4.28 -9.26
C LEU A 22 -13.54 -4.56 -9.02
N GLU A 23 -14.41 -4.25 -10.00
CA GLU A 23 -15.85 -4.49 -9.93
C GLU A 23 -16.22 -5.97 -9.84
N ARG A 24 -15.39 -6.85 -10.42
CA ARG A 24 -15.59 -8.31 -10.40
C ARG A 24 -15.28 -8.95 -9.04
N GLN A 25 -15.04 -8.15 -8.00
CA GLN A 25 -14.80 -8.55 -6.59
C GLN A 25 -13.64 -9.54 -6.39
N GLY A 26 -12.63 -9.51 -7.26
CA GLY A 26 -11.41 -10.32 -7.09
C GLY A 26 -10.50 -9.85 -5.95
N VAL A 27 -10.82 -8.71 -5.32
CA VAL A 27 -10.03 -8.08 -4.26
C VAL A 27 -10.92 -7.42 -3.20
N ILE A 28 -10.37 -7.22 -2.01
CA ILE A 28 -10.99 -6.42 -0.94
C ILE A 28 -10.41 -5.00 -1.00
N LEU A 29 -11.28 -4.00 -1.15
CA LEU A 29 -10.89 -2.60 -1.05
C LEU A 29 -10.95 -2.14 0.41
N HIS A 30 -9.82 -1.71 0.95
CA HIS A 30 -9.74 -1.12 2.27
C HIS A 30 -9.85 0.41 2.19
N GLU A 31 -10.82 0.97 2.91
CA GLU A 31 -10.95 2.42 3.07
C GLU A 31 -10.03 2.93 4.16
N LEU A 32 -9.47 4.12 3.94
CA LEU A 32 -8.73 4.85 4.95
C LEU A 32 -9.66 5.88 5.59
N THR A 33 -9.75 5.88 6.91
CA THR A 33 -10.54 6.84 7.68
C THR A 33 -9.63 7.76 8.51
N VAL A 34 -10.24 8.72 9.20
CA VAL A 34 -9.52 9.60 10.11
C VAL A 34 -8.86 8.82 11.26
N ALA A 35 -9.40 7.64 11.61
CA ALA A 35 -8.90 6.82 12.72
C ALA A 35 -7.47 6.30 12.48
N GLU A 36 -7.09 6.08 11.22
CA GLU A 36 -5.76 5.55 10.87
C GLU A 36 -4.69 6.64 10.75
N LEU A 37 -5.07 7.93 10.60
CA LEU A 37 -4.11 9.02 10.38
C LEU A 37 -3.03 9.15 11.47
N PRO A 38 -3.31 8.97 12.77
CA PRO A 38 -2.27 8.99 13.79
C PRO A 38 -1.23 7.87 13.62
N ALA A 39 -1.64 6.70 13.13
CA ALA A 39 -0.72 5.59 12.88
C ALA A 39 0.13 5.84 11.62
N ILE A 40 -0.47 6.36 10.55
CA ILE A 40 0.27 6.74 9.33
C ILE A 40 1.31 7.81 9.62
N ARG A 41 0.95 8.84 10.40
CA ARG A 41 1.90 9.87 10.82
C ARG A 41 3.10 9.28 11.56
N ARG A 42 2.88 8.28 12.43
CA ARG A 42 3.99 7.60 13.14
C ARG A 42 4.87 6.82 12.16
N THR A 43 4.29 6.17 11.15
CA THR A 43 5.03 5.48 10.10
C THR A 43 5.93 6.44 9.31
N LEU A 44 5.40 7.58 8.87
CA LEU A 44 6.17 8.64 8.21
C LEU A 44 7.32 9.17 9.09
N GLN A 45 7.06 9.35 10.39
CA GLN A 45 8.06 9.82 11.35
C GLN A 45 9.15 8.78 11.66
N LYS A 46 8.88 7.48 11.46
CA LYS A 46 9.83 6.40 11.72
C LYS A 46 10.93 6.30 10.66
N TYR A 47 10.63 6.73 9.44
CA TYR A 47 11.52 6.61 8.29
C TYR A 47 11.80 7.96 7.62
N PRO A 48 12.31 8.97 8.36
CA PRO A 48 12.49 10.32 7.81
C PRO A 48 13.51 10.36 6.66
N ASP A 49 14.52 9.46 6.69
CA ASP A 49 15.60 9.43 5.70
C ASP A 49 15.22 8.70 4.39
N LEU A 50 14.14 7.90 4.42
CA LEU A 50 13.63 7.21 3.23
C LEU A 50 12.63 8.07 2.45
N ALA A 51 12.14 9.17 3.06
CA ALA A 51 11.10 10.03 2.52
C ALA A 51 9.92 9.25 1.89
N PRO A 52 9.36 8.24 2.58
CA PRO A 52 8.27 7.44 2.04
C PRO A 52 7.10 8.35 1.69
N ASP A 53 6.45 8.08 0.56
CA ASP A 53 5.26 8.81 0.23
C ASP A 53 4.10 8.42 1.17
N PHE A 54 2.99 9.16 1.08
CA PHE A 54 1.84 8.89 1.93
C PHE A 54 1.19 7.54 1.59
N THR A 55 1.31 7.04 0.35
CA THR A 55 0.75 5.75 -0.08
C THR A 55 1.46 4.60 0.61
N ASP A 56 2.79 4.59 0.61
CA ASP A 56 3.58 3.55 1.24
C ASP A 56 3.35 3.53 2.74
N ALA A 57 3.37 4.70 3.39
CA ALA A 57 3.09 4.79 4.82
C ALA A 57 1.67 4.32 5.17
N ALA A 58 0.68 4.58 4.31
CA ALA A 58 -0.68 4.08 4.47
C ALA A 58 -0.75 2.55 4.28
N LEU A 59 -0.06 2.00 3.28
CA LEU A 59 0.02 0.56 3.01
C LEU A 59 0.66 -0.18 4.18
N VAL A 60 1.81 0.30 4.67
CA VAL A 60 2.51 -0.28 5.83
C VAL A 60 1.63 -0.26 7.09
N THR A 61 0.90 0.85 7.29
CA THR A 61 0.00 1.00 8.43
C THR A 61 -1.18 0.02 8.35
N LEU A 62 -1.86 -0.07 7.21
CA LEU A 62 -2.98 -0.99 7.00
C LEU A 62 -2.55 -2.45 7.09
N ALA A 63 -1.39 -2.79 6.51
CA ALA A 63 -0.79 -4.11 6.63
C ALA A 63 -0.56 -4.51 8.09
N GLY A 64 -0.07 -3.58 8.92
CA GLY A 64 0.08 -3.78 10.36
C GLY A 64 -1.24 -4.00 11.09
N ILE A 65 -2.27 -3.20 10.78
CA ILE A 65 -3.61 -3.31 11.38
C ILE A 65 -4.26 -4.66 11.04
N HIS A 66 -4.17 -5.07 9.78
CA HIS A 66 -4.78 -6.31 9.29
C HIS A 66 -3.88 -7.55 9.47
N ARG A 67 -2.67 -7.38 9.99
CA ARG A 67 -1.65 -8.45 10.16
C ARG A 67 -1.31 -9.16 8.85
N ILE A 68 -1.28 -8.42 7.75
CA ILE A 68 -0.95 -8.91 6.41
C ILE A 68 0.51 -8.55 6.15
N ASN A 69 1.40 -9.56 6.08
CA ASN A 69 2.79 -9.37 5.66
C ASN A 69 3.08 -9.73 4.19
N PRO A 70 2.25 -10.49 3.44
CA PRO A 70 2.45 -10.63 2.01
C PRO A 70 2.11 -9.35 1.26
N ILE A 71 2.91 -9.00 0.24
CA ILE A 71 2.68 -7.83 -0.61
C ILE A 71 3.02 -8.12 -2.07
N ILE A 72 2.20 -7.59 -2.98
CA ILE A 72 2.52 -7.47 -4.40
C ILE A 72 2.88 -6.00 -4.62
N THR A 73 4.11 -5.74 -5.05
CA THR A 73 4.60 -4.37 -5.30
C THR A 73 5.67 -4.39 -6.39
N VAL A 74 5.70 -3.31 -7.19
CA VAL A 74 6.81 -3.02 -8.10
C VAL A 74 7.92 -2.23 -7.41
N ASP A 75 7.63 -1.58 -6.28
CA ASP A 75 8.62 -0.89 -5.47
C ASP A 75 9.32 -1.86 -4.53
N VAL A 76 10.37 -2.49 -5.07
CA VAL A 76 11.17 -3.45 -4.30
C VAL A 76 12.00 -2.74 -3.23
N ARG A 77 12.45 -1.52 -3.47
CA ARG A 77 13.44 -0.86 -2.60
C ARG A 77 12.79 -0.48 -1.27
N ASP A 78 11.61 0.10 -1.33
CA ASP A 78 10.99 0.68 -0.14
C ASP A 78 10.38 -0.43 0.74
N PHE A 79 9.67 -1.38 0.13
CA PHE A 79 9.13 -2.54 0.86
C PHE A 79 10.18 -3.59 1.28
N SER A 80 11.43 -3.47 0.83
CA SER A 80 12.55 -4.24 1.43
C SER A 80 13.01 -3.67 2.76
N THR A 81 12.76 -2.38 3.00
CA THR A 81 13.19 -1.67 4.22
C THR A 81 12.06 -1.58 5.23
N ASP A 82 10.83 -1.43 4.77
CA ASP A 82 9.67 -1.35 5.64
C ASP A 82 9.43 -2.62 6.44
N ARG A 83 8.85 -2.42 7.61
CA ARG A 83 8.52 -3.45 8.59
C ARG A 83 7.13 -3.19 9.14
N LEU A 84 6.40 -4.26 9.38
CA LEU A 84 5.14 -4.21 10.12
C LEU A 84 5.36 -3.63 11.53
N SER A 85 4.26 -3.26 12.18
CA SER A 85 4.27 -2.74 13.55
C SER A 85 4.90 -3.71 14.57
N ASP A 86 4.87 -5.02 14.29
CA ASP A 86 5.51 -6.08 15.08
C ASP A 86 6.97 -6.38 14.68
N GLY A 87 7.52 -5.64 13.71
CA GLY A 87 8.90 -5.78 13.24
C GLY A 87 9.11 -6.82 12.15
N ARG A 88 8.09 -7.58 11.74
CA ARG A 88 8.23 -8.53 10.62
C ARG A 88 8.45 -7.82 9.29
N PRO A 89 9.31 -8.35 8.40
CA PRO A 89 9.45 -7.84 7.05
C PRO A 89 8.24 -8.22 6.18
N PHE A 90 8.05 -7.48 5.09
CA PHE A 90 7.12 -7.86 4.04
C PHE A 90 7.65 -9.07 3.26
N GLU A 91 6.75 -10.01 2.99
CA GLU A 91 6.97 -11.12 2.08
C GLU A 91 6.49 -10.69 0.69
N ARG A 92 7.41 -10.54 -0.27
CA ARG A 92 7.03 -10.14 -1.63
C ARG A 92 6.53 -11.36 -2.40
N LEU A 93 5.28 -11.30 -2.82
CA LEU A 93 4.67 -12.30 -3.71
C LEU A 93 5.01 -11.90 -5.15
N TRP A 94 5.89 -12.66 -5.80
CA TRP A 94 6.24 -12.44 -7.21
C TRP A 94 5.10 -12.88 -8.14
N LEU A 95 4.96 -12.18 -9.27
CA LEU A 95 4.41 -12.72 -10.52
C LEU A 95 5.54 -13.30 -11.37
#